data_AF-A0A2Z3IIG0-F1
#
_entry.id   AF-A0A2Z3IIG0-F1
#
_cell.length_a   1.000
_cell.length_b   1.000
_cell.length_c   1.000
_cell.angle_alpha   90.00
_cell.angle_beta   90.00
_cell.angle_gamma   90.00
#
_symmetry.space_group_name_H-M   'P 1'
#
loop_
_entity.id
_entity.type
_entity.pdbx_description
1 polymer ?
#
loop_
_entity_poly.entity_id
_entity_poly.type
_entity_poly.pdbx_seq_one_letter_code
_entity_poly.pdbx_strand_id
1 'polypeptide(L)'
;MSAYNLFRSTGPEGLSCAVPEERSVPRFVTAPGWEFAGKVDSQRPRPLGFDEKAAATGVRFNGFYLFAAFSKGARGMHQAS
;
A
#
# COMPACT_ATOMS: atom_id res chain seq x y z
N MET A 1 -1.30 -16.03 7.35
CA MET A 1 -1.07 -14.77 6.62
C MET A 1 -1.60 -13.65 7.49
N SER A 2 -0.78 -12.65 7.85
CA SER A 2 -1.27 -11.50 8.63
C SER A 2 -2.20 -10.65 7.78
N ALA A 3 -3.27 -10.12 8.39
CA ALA A 3 -4.15 -9.16 7.73
C ALA A 3 -3.50 -7.77 7.72
N TYR A 4 -3.58 -7.08 6.58
CA TYR A 4 -3.02 -5.74 6.41
C TYR A 4 -4.08 -4.75 5.94
N ASN A 5 -4.12 -3.59 6.57
CA ASN A 5 -4.75 -2.39 6.04
C ASN A 5 -3.84 -1.75 5.00
N LEU A 6 -4.38 -1.49 3.81
CA LEU A 6 -3.68 -0.80 2.73
C LEU A 6 -4.06 0.67 2.72
N PHE A 7 -3.03 1.51 2.64
CA PHE A 7 -3.16 2.93 2.36
C PHE A 7 -2.46 3.20 1.04
N ARG A 8 -3.09 3.96 0.15
CA ARG A 8 -2.54 4.32 -1.16
C ARG A 8 -2.26 5.80 -1.20
N SER A 9 -1.09 6.17 -1.73
CA SER A 9 -0.78 7.55 -2.03
C SER A 9 -1.49 7.99 -3.32
N THR A 10 -2.06 9.18 -3.31
CA THR A 10 -2.67 9.82 -4.49
C THR A 10 -1.64 10.46 -5.41
N GLY A 11 -0.35 10.43 -5.04
CA GLY A 11 0.74 10.95 -5.85
C GLY A 11 1.05 10.10 -7.10
N PRO A 12 1.83 10.65 -8.05
CA PRO A 12 2.12 10.01 -9.34
C PRO A 12 2.93 8.71 -9.21
N GLU A 13 3.66 8.54 -8.10
CA GLU A 13 4.49 7.36 -7.82
C GLU A 13 3.68 6.08 -7.59
N GLY A 14 2.37 6.19 -7.33
CA GLY A 14 1.52 5.02 -7.09
C GLY A 14 1.92 4.21 -5.85
N LEU A 15 2.42 4.86 -4.81
CA LEU A 15 2.87 4.19 -3.59
C LEU A 15 1.69 3.60 -2.81
N SER A 16 1.94 2.46 -2.17
CA SER A 16 1.03 1.81 -1.24
C SER A 16 1.78 1.40 0.02
N CYS A 17 1.10 1.52 1.16
CA CYS A 17 1.61 1.18 2.48
C CYS A 17 0.69 0.13 3.11
N ALA A 18 1.25 -1.03 3.44
CA ALA A 18 0.60 -2.09 4.18
C ALA A 18 0.93 -1.98 5.66
N VAL A 19 -0.12 -1.88 6.49
CA VAL A 19 -0.03 -1.78 7.94
C VAL A 19 -0.76 -2.98 8.55
N PRO A 20 -0.14 -3.79 9.41
CA PRO A 20 -0.84 -4.89 10.07
C PRO A 20 -2.01 -4.36 10.88
N GLU A 21 -3.15 -5.07 10.87
CA GLU A 21 -4.34 -4.63 11.62
C GLU A 21 -4.09 -4.54 13.13
N GLU A 22 -3.19 -5.37 13.64
CA GLU A 22 -2.81 -5.43 15.05
C GLU A 22 -1.81 -4.34 15.47
N ARG A 23 -1.43 -3.44 14.56
CA ARG A 23 -0.46 -2.36 14.83
C ARG A 23 -1.06 -0.98 14.64
N SER A 24 -0.47 -0.02 15.34
CA SER A 24 -0.78 1.40 15.21
C SER A 24 -0.54 1.89 13.79
N VAL A 25 -1.52 2.61 13.24
CA VAL A 25 -1.40 3.21 11.91
C VAL A 25 -0.35 4.33 11.92
N PRO A 26 0.67 4.30 11.05
CA PRO A 26 1.65 5.38 10.97
C PRO A 26 1.02 6.72 10.60
N ARG A 27 1.45 7.81 11.25
CA ARG A 27 0.86 9.13 11.03
C ARG A 27 1.00 9.66 9.59
N PHE A 28 2.01 9.20 8.83
CA PHE A 28 2.19 9.66 7.46
C PHE A 28 1.11 9.13 6.51
N VAL A 29 0.55 7.93 6.75
CA VAL A 29 -0.54 7.39 5.91
C VAL A 29 -1.90 8.00 6.24
N THR A 30 -1.99 8.80 7.30
CA THR A 30 -3.16 9.61 7.63
C THR A 30 -3.02 11.07 7.19
N ALA A 31 -1.89 11.44 6.59
CA ALA A 31 -1.67 12.77 6.07
C ALA A 31 -2.44 12.98 4.74
N PRO A 32 -2.70 14.24 4.35
CA PRO A 32 -3.26 14.53 3.03
C PRO A 32 -2.43 13.88 1.92
N GLY A 33 -3.10 13.31 0.92
CA GLY A 33 -2.46 12.58 -0.18
C GLY A 33 -2.29 11.07 0.08
N TRP A 34 -2.89 10.56 1.16
CA TRP A 34 -3.03 9.13 1.44
C TRP A 34 -4.48 8.77 1.71
N GLU A 35 -4.91 7.61 1.22
CA GLU A 35 -6.29 7.13 1.33
C GLU A 35 -6.31 5.65 1.69
N PHE A 36 -7.31 5.21 2.45
CA PHE A 36 -7.50 3.80 2.73
C PHE A 36 -7.97 3.06 1.47
N ALA A 37 -7.17 2.11 0.99
CA ALA A 37 -7.37 1.40 -0.27
C ALA A 37 -7.92 -0.03 -0.08
N GLY A 38 -8.24 -0.41 1.17
CA GLY A 38 -8.81 -1.71 1.50
C GLY A 38 -7.85 -2.59 2.31
N LYS A 39 -7.99 -3.91 2.17
CA LYS A 39 -7.30 -4.89 3.00
C LYS A 39 -6.66 -5.99 2.18
N VAL A 40 -5.52 -6.49 2.64
CA VAL A 40 -4.92 -7.75 2.20
C VAL A 40 -5.15 -8.79 3.29
N ASP A 41 -5.85 -9.85 2.91
CA ASP A 41 -6.12 -11.02 3.75
C ASP A 41 -6.07 -12.28 2.87
N SER A 42 -6.28 -13.45 3.47
CA SER A 42 -6.29 -14.73 2.75
C SER A 42 -7.49 -14.92 1.81
N GLN A 43 -8.43 -13.99 1.77
CA GLN A 43 -9.65 -14.05 0.95
C GLN A 43 -9.61 -13.08 -0.24
N ARG A 44 -8.71 -12.08 -0.22
CA ARG A 44 -8.60 -11.05 -1.25
C ARG A 44 -7.35 -11.21 -2.11
N PRO A 45 -7.42 -10.89 -3.42
CA PRO A 45 -6.25 -10.82 -4.27
C PRO A 45 -5.22 -9.81 -3.73
N ARG A 46 -3.94 -10.19 -3.76
CA ARG A 46 -2.85 -9.28 -3.39
C ARG A 46 -2.68 -8.17 -4.44
N PRO A 47 -2.42 -6.92 -4.02
CA PRO A 47 -2.06 -5.86 -4.95
C PRO A 47 -0.81 -6.22 -5.75
N LEU A 48 -0.75 -5.78 -7.00
CA LEU A 48 0.47 -5.88 -7.80
C LEU A 48 1.61 -5.10 -7.13
N GLY A 49 2.76 -5.75 -6.98
CA GLY A 49 3.92 -5.20 -6.26
C GLY A 49 3.96 -5.55 -4.78
N PHE A 50 2.93 -6.19 -4.22
CA PHE A 50 2.98 -6.67 -2.84
C PHE A 50 3.80 -7.97 -2.73
N ASP A 51 4.92 -7.90 -2.01
CA ASP A 51 5.73 -9.07 -1.65
C ASP A 51 5.56 -9.40 -0.15
N GLU A 52 5.15 -10.64 0.14
CA GLU A 52 4.85 -11.09 1.50
C GLU A 52 6.10 -11.20 2.39
N LYS A 53 7.25 -11.60 1.82
CA LYS A 53 8.51 -11.71 2.58
C LYS A 53 9.06 -10.31 2.89
N ALA A 54 8.98 -9.40 1.92
CA ALA A 54 9.32 -8.00 2.12
C ALA A 54 8.37 -7.33 3.13
N ALA A 55 7.08 -7.65 3.09
CA ALA A 55 6.11 -7.17 4.07
C ALA A 55 6.44 -7.66 5.48
N ALA A 56 6.70 -8.96 5.67
CA ALA A 56 7.08 -9.50 6.97
C ALA A 56 8.36 -8.85 7.52
N THR A 57 9.34 -8.61 6.65
CA THR A 57 10.60 -7.94 7.01
C THR A 57 10.37 -6.47 7.36
N GLY A 58 9.70 -5.71 6.50
CA GLY A 58 9.42 -4.29 6.71
C GLY A 58 8.61 -4.05 7.97
N VAL A 59 7.59 -4.86 8.22
CA VAL A 59 6.77 -4.79 9.44
C VAL A 59 7.59 -5.09 10.69
N ARG A 60 8.50 -6.05 10.64
CA ARG A 60 9.36 -6.39 11.77
C ARG A 60 10.26 -5.21 12.18
N PHE A 61 10.77 -4.44 11.21
CA PHE A 61 11.72 -3.36 11.47
C PHE A 61 11.06 -1.98 11.62
N ASN A 62 10.04 -1.70 10.83
CA ASN A 62 9.42 -0.36 10.70
C ASN A 62 7.98 -0.31 11.23
N GLY A 63 7.35 -1.47 11.47
CA GLY A 63 5.92 -1.56 11.83
C GLY A 63 4.96 -1.46 10.63
N PHE A 64 5.46 -1.21 9.43
CA PHE A 64 4.69 -1.13 8.18
C PHE A 64 5.56 -1.56 6.98
N TYR A 65 4.92 -1.72 5.82
CA TYR A 65 5.60 -2.06 4.56
C TYR A 65 5.17 -1.11 3.43
N LEU A 66 6.13 -0.37 2.87
CA LEU A 66 5.91 0.58 1.78
C LEU A 66 6.41 -0.03 0.45
N PHE A 67 5.60 0.05 -0.60
CA PHE A 67 5.92 -0.47 -1.92
C PHE A 67 5.25 0.34 -3.04
N ALA A 68 5.79 0.29 -4.25
CA ALA A 68 5.13 0.85 -5.43
C ALA A 68 4.06 -0.14 -5.93
N ALA A 69 2.80 0.31 -5.98
CA ALA A 69 1.69 -0.49 -6.47
C ALA A 69 1.39 -0.13 -7.92
N PHE A 70 1.57 -1.09 -8.82
CA PHE A 70 1.31 -0.87 -10.24
C PHE A 70 -0.14 -1.21 -10.56
N SER A 71 -0.96 -0.19 -10.83
CA SER A 71 -2.26 -0.41 -11.45
C SER A 71 -2.07 -0.47 -12.97
N LYS A 72 -2.71 -1.41 -13.67
CA LYS A 72 -2.67 -1.55 -15.14
C LYS A 72 -3.27 -0.34 -15.90
N GLY A 73 -3.64 0.76 -15.22
CA GLY A 73 -4.40 1.88 -15.79
C GLY A 73 -3.90 3.30 -15.50
N ALA A 74 -2.69 3.51 -14.95
CA ALA A 74 -2.19 4.87 -14.66
C ALA A 74 -0.96 5.30 -15.47
N ARG A 75 -0.64 4.58 -16.56
CA ARG A 75 0.22 5.11 -17.64
C ARG A 75 -0.67 5.34 -18.85
N GLY A 76 -1.32 6.49 -18.94
CA GLY A 76 -2.21 6.76 -20.08
C GLY A 76 -2.94 8.11 -20.12
N MET A 77 -2.93 8.94 -19.08
CA MET A 77 -3.50 10.30 -19.15
C MET A 77 -2.41 11.35 -19.05
N HIS A 78 -1.54 11.35 -20.06
CA HIS A 78 -0.76 12.51 -20.47
C HIS A 78 -1.01 12.70 -21.98
N GLN A 79 -2.19 13.19 -22.34
CA GLN A 79 -2.45 13.84 -23.62
C GLN A 79 -3.14 15.16 -23.27
N ALA A 80 -2.38 16.25 -23.26
CA ALA A 80 -2.16 17.15 -24.39
C ALA A 80 -3.34 18.13 -24.53
N SER A 81 -2.99 19.41 -24.39
CA SER A 81 -3.84 20.60 -24.34
C SER A 81 -4.82 20.75 -25.50
#